data_AF-A0A1F3R046-F1
#
_entry.id   AF-A0A1F3R046-F1
#
_cell.length_a   1.000
_cell.length_b   1.000
_cell.length_c   1.000
_cell.angle_alpha   90.00
_cell.angle_beta   90.00
_cell.angle_gamma   90.00
#
_symmetry.space_group_name_H-M   'P 1'
#
loop_
_entity.id
_entity.type
_entity.pdbx_description
1 polymer ?
#
loop_
_entity_poly.entity_id
_entity_poly.type
_entity_poly.pdbx_seq_one_letter_code
_entity_poly.pdbx_strand_id
1 'polypeptide(L)'
;MAHSREVRLPYLNHELVEFVFSLPSSFKIHNGWRKRILRTSMEDVLPKEIAWRIGKIGYEAPQEDWMKHPDIIERVNNAKNKLVKDNILIKSESLDPWKLLIVDRLFSETFKR
;
A
#
# COMPACT_ATOMS: atom_id res chain seq x y z
N MET A 1 -15.94 4.51 7.32
CA MET A 1 -16.23 4.53 8.77
C MET A 1 -16.19 5.93 9.38
N ALA A 2 -15.12 6.73 9.24
CA ALA A 2 -15.09 8.13 9.73
C ALA A 2 -16.09 9.10 9.08
N HIS A 3 -16.65 8.74 7.92
CA HIS A 3 -17.62 9.55 7.17
C HIS A 3 -18.93 8.80 6.92
N SER A 4 -19.34 7.90 7.83
CA SER A 4 -20.60 7.13 7.75
C SER A 4 -20.84 6.39 6.42
N ARG A 5 -19.78 6.09 5.67
CA ARG A 5 -19.82 5.26 4.46
C ARG A 5 -19.22 3.89 4.71
N GLU A 6 -19.93 2.88 4.21
CA GLU A 6 -19.47 1.49 4.14
C GLU A 6 -18.57 1.32 2.92
N VAL A 7 -17.41 0.68 3.08
CA VAL A 7 -16.53 0.29 1.99
C VAL A 7 -16.56 -1.22 1.89
N ARG A 8 -17.03 -1.74 0.75
CA ARG A 8 -17.03 -3.18 0.47
C ARG A 8 -15.83 -3.54 -0.40
N LEU A 9 -15.31 -4.74 -0.19
CA LEU A 9 -14.15 -5.28 -0.90
C LEU A 9 -14.54 -6.59 -1.60
N PRO A 10 -15.24 -6.55 -2.76
CA PRO A 10 -15.81 -7.74 -3.39
C PRO A 10 -14.79 -8.85 -3.69
N TYR A 11 -13.54 -8.49 -4.00
CA TYR A 11 -12.46 -9.44 -4.25
C TYR A 11 -11.98 -10.19 -2.99
N LEU A 12 -12.41 -9.81 -1.80
CA LEU A 12 -12.11 -10.48 -0.53
C LEU A 12 -13.26 -11.37 -0.04
N ASN A 13 -14.24 -11.67 -0.89
CA ASN A 13 -15.21 -12.72 -0.58
C ASN A 13 -14.48 -14.07 -0.39
N HIS A 14 -14.78 -14.79 0.70
CA HIS A 14 -14.05 -16.00 1.07
C HIS A 14 -14.14 -17.11 0.01
N GLU A 15 -15.30 -17.34 -0.58
CA GLU A 15 -15.51 -18.35 -1.63
C GLU A 15 -14.65 -18.03 -2.86
N LEU A 16 -14.61 -16.76 -3.27
CA LEU A 16 -13.78 -16.31 -4.39
C LEU A 16 -12.29 -16.48 -4.07
N VAL A 17 -11.87 -16.13 -2.86
CA VAL A 17 -10.47 -16.28 -2.43
C VAL A 17 -10.08 -17.75 -2.44
N GLU A 18 -10.87 -18.62 -1.81
CA GLU A 18 -10.62 -20.07 -1.78
C GLU A 18 -10.53 -20.66 -3.19
N PHE A 19 -11.47 -20.29 -4.07
CA PHE A 19 -11.44 -20.69 -5.48
C PHE A 19 -10.15 -20.24 -6.17
N VAL A 20 -9.81 -18.94 -6.10
CA VAL A 20 -8.60 -18.42 -6.75
C VAL A 20 -7.33 -19.06 -6.18
N PHE A 21 -7.32 -19.40 -4.90
CA PHE A 21 -6.17 -20.06 -4.27
C PHE A 21 -6.02 -21.53 -4.68
N SER A 22 -7.10 -22.25 -4.95
CA SER A 22 -7.05 -23.64 -5.43
C SER A 22 -6.56 -23.76 -6.88
N LEU A 23 -6.65 -22.69 -7.68
CA LEU A 23 -6.22 -22.70 -9.09
C LEU A 23 -4.70 -22.81 -9.29
N PRO A 24 -4.25 -23.51 -10.36
CA PRO A 24 -2.86 -23.50 -10.80
C PRO A 24 -2.33 -22.09 -11.04
N SER A 25 -1.02 -21.90 -10.83
CA SER A 25 -0.36 -20.60 -10.97
C SER A 25 -0.48 -19.99 -12.38
N SER A 26 -0.64 -20.81 -13.42
CA SER A 26 -0.86 -20.39 -14.80
C SER A 26 -2.12 -19.54 -15.01
N PHE A 27 -3.16 -19.74 -14.18
CA PHE A 27 -4.35 -18.88 -14.20
C PHE A 27 -4.09 -17.50 -13.61
N LYS A 28 -3.05 -17.34 -12.80
CA LYS A 28 -2.67 -16.06 -12.17
C LYS A 28 -1.66 -15.33 -13.03
N ILE A 29 -0.66 -16.06 -13.55
CA ILE A 29 0.44 -15.53 -14.36
C ILE A 29 0.73 -16.49 -15.52
N HIS A 30 0.62 -16.01 -16.76
CA HIS A 30 0.98 -16.82 -17.94
C HIS A 30 1.37 -15.94 -19.13
N ASN A 31 2.48 -16.28 -19.81
CA ASN A 31 3.08 -15.53 -20.93
C ASN A 31 3.30 -14.03 -20.61
N GLY A 32 3.89 -13.71 -19.45
CA GLY A 32 4.14 -12.34 -19.02
C GLY A 32 2.92 -11.57 -18.51
N TRP A 33 1.71 -12.13 -18.66
CA TRP A 33 0.48 -11.50 -18.19
C TRP A 33 0.15 -11.87 -16.74
N ARG A 34 -0.01 -10.85 -15.90
CA ARG A 34 -0.50 -10.97 -14.52
C ARG A 34 -2.01 -10.84 -14.47
N LYS A 35 -2.63 -11.45 -13.46
CA LYS A 35 -4.09 -11.49 -13.26
C LYS A 35 -4.82 -12.10 -14.47
N ARG A 36 -4.21 -13.12 -15.10
CA ARG A 36 -4.66 -13.70 -16.38
C ARG A 36 -6.15 -14.08 -16.34
N ILE A 37 -6.58 -14.86 -15.36
CA ILE A 37 -7.98 -15.26 -15.19
C ILE A 37 -8.94 -14.06 -15.07
N LEU A 38 -8.56 -13.03 -14.32
CA LEU A 38 -9.37 -11.82 -14.17
C LEU A 38 -9.51 -11.08 -15.50
N ARG A 39 -8.42 -10.98 -16.28
CA ARG A 39 -8.44 -10.31 -17.58
C ARG A 39 -9.34 -11.04 -18.55
N THR A 40 -9.16 -12.35 -18.69
CA THR A 40 -9.97 -13.21 -19.56
C THR A 40 -11.45 -13.16 -19.16
N SER A 41 -11.77 -13.22 -17.86
CA SER A 41 -13.16 -13.15 -17.39
C SER A 41 -13.88 -11.83 -17.67
N MET A 42 -13.13 -10.78 -18.02
CA MET A 42 -13.66 -9.42 -18.26
C MET A 42 -13.58 -9.01 -19.73
N GLU A 43 -13.10 -9.87 -20.63
CA GLU A 43 -12.95 -9.53 -22.06
C GLU A 43 -14.28 -9.17 -22.73
N ASP A 44 -15.36 -9.83 -22.32
CA ASP A 44 -16.70 -9.58 -22.86
C ASP A 44 -17.46 -8.48 -22.10
N VAL A 45 -16.87 -7.93 -21.04
CA VAL A 45 -17.49 -6.92 -20.15
C VAL A 45 -16.83 -5.55 -20.29
N LEU A 46 -15.51 -5.51 -20.51
CA LEU A 46 -14.71 -4.29 -20.55
C LEU A 46 -14.07 -4.11 -21.93
N PRO A 47 -13.87 -2.85 -22.39
CA PRO A 47 -13.07 -2.59 -23.58
C PRO A 47 -11.68 -3.21 -23.47
N LYS A 48 -11.18 -3.73 -24.60
CA LYS A 48 -9.93 -4.51 -24.68
C LYS A 48 -8.73 -3.71 -24.14
N GLU A 49 -8.70 -2.41 -24.41
CA GLU A 49 -7.69 -1.47 -23.93
C GLU A 49 -7.66 -1.33 -22.39
N ILE A 50 -8.80 -1.55 -21.72
CA ILE A 50 -8.89 -1.55 -20.25
C ILE A 50 -8.53 -2.94 -19.72
N ALA A 51 -9.18 -3.99 -20.23
CA ALA A 51 -8.99 -5.37 -19.77
C ALA A 51 -7.54 -5.85 -19.92
N TRP A 52 -6.86 -5.44 -21.00
CA TRP A 52 -5.49 -5.84 -21.32
C TRP A 52 -4.44 -4.76 -21.08
N ARG A 53 -4.77 -3.71 -20.32
CA ARG A 53 -3.79 -2.68 -19.95
C ARG A 53 -2.60 -3.29 -19.20
N ILE A 54 -1.39 -3.02 -19.70
CA ILE A 54 -0.13 -3.59 -19.18
C ILE A 54 0.22 -3.00 -17.81
N GLY A 55 0.10 -1.67 -17.68
CA GLY A 55 0.43 -0.96 -16.44
C GLY A 55 -0.54 -1.29 -15.32
N LYS A 56 -0.03 -1.79 -14.19
CA LYS A 56 -0.74 -1.72 -12.90
C LYS A 56 -0.26 -0.45 -12.22
N ILE A 57 -1.17 0.48 -12.02
CA ILE A 57 -0.91 1.69 -11.23
C ILE A 57 -1.57 1.45 -9.87
N GLY A 58 -0.80 1.60 -8.79
CA GLY A 58 -1.34 1.57 -7.44
C GLY A 58 -2.21 2.80 -7.20
N TYR A 59 -3.15 2.70 -6.26
CA TYR A 59 -3.79 3.90 -5.72
C TYR A 59 -2.85 4.47 -4.65
N GLU A 60 -1.78 5.12 -5.10
CA GLU A 60 -0.76 5.67 -4.21
C GLU A 60 -1.16 7.08 -3.78
N ALA A 61 -0.97 7.36 -2.49
CA ALA A 61 -1.13 8.70 -1.97
C ALA A 61 -0.02 9.61 -2.56
N PRO A 62 -0.25 10.93 -2.69
CA PRO A 62 0.75 11.89 -3.18
C PRO A 62 1.83 12.17 -2.12
N GLN A 63 2.52 11.11 -1.69
CA GLN A 63 3.48 11.14 -0.59
C GLN A 63 4.66 12.06 -0.91
N GLU A 64 5.15 12.04 -2.15
CA GLU A 64 6.25 12.91 -2.57
C GLU A 64 5.93 14.40 -2.39
N ASP A 65 4.71 14.80 -2.74
CA ASP A 65 4.29 16.19 -2.59
C ASP A 65 4.10 16.58 -1.13
N TRP A 66 3.59 15.65 -0.31
CA TRP A 66 3.54 15.84 1.14
C TRP A 66 4.92 15.99 1.76
N MET A 67 5.90 15.20 1.34
CA MET A 67 7.27 15.26 1.89
C MET A 67 7.99 16.57 1.55
N LYS A 68 7.52 17.32 0.55
CA LYS A 68 8.05 18.66 0.21
C LYS A 68 7.43 19.77 1.05
N HIS A 69 6.33 19.51 1.76
CA HIS A 69 5.64 20.54 2.54
C HIS A 69 6.45 20.91 3.80
N PRO A 70 6.69 22.20 4.09
CA PRO A 70 7.53 22.64 5.22
C PRO A 70 7.15 21.99 6.56
N ASP A 71 5.85 21.97 6.89
CA ASP A 71 5.36 21.38 8.14
C ASP A 71 5.66 19.87 8.24
N ILE A 72 5.63 19.15 7.12
CA ILE A 72 5.91 17.72 7.10
C ILE A 72 7.41 17.48 7.26
N ILE A 73 8.24 18.30 6.61
CA ILE A 73 9.70 18.26 6.78
C ILE A 73 10.07 18.47 8.25
N GLU A 74 9.46 19.46 8.90
CA GLU A 74 9.68 19.70 10.33
C GLU A 74 9.27 18.50 11.18
N ARG A 75 8.10 17.91 10.90
CA ARG A 75 7.64 16.70 11.61
C ARG A 75 8.57 15.51 11.41
N VAL A 76 9.10 15.31 10.20
CA VAL A 76 10.08 14.24 9.92
C VAL A 76 11.35 14.45 10.73
N ASN A 77 11.85 15.69 10.78
CA ASN A 77 13.05 16.02 11.56
C ASN A 77 12.83 15.80 13.06
N ASN A 78 11.68 16.22 13.58
CA ASN A 78 11.30 16.01 14.97
C ASN A 78 11.18 14.51 15.31
N ALA A 79 10.54 13.73 14.44
CA ALA A 79 10.43 12.28 14.57
C ALA A 79 11.81 11.63 14.59
N LYS A 80 12.70 12.00 13.66
CA LYS A 80 14.08 11.47 13.62
C LYS A 80 14.84 11.75 14.90
N ASN A 81 14.82 13.00 15.37
CA ASN A 81 15.54 13.40 16.57
C ASN A 81 15.04 12.65 17.81
N LYS A 82 13.72 12.45 17.91
CA LYS A 82 13.10 11.69 18.99
C LYS A 82 13.51 10.21 18.94
N LEU A 83 13.45 9.56 17.77
CA LEU A 83 13.85 8.16 17.62
C LEU A 83 15.33 7.92 17.94
N VAL A 84 16.21 8.87 17.61
CA VAL A 84 17.63 8.81 18.00
C VAL A 84 17.78 8.98 19.51
N LYS A 85 17.05 9.92 20.12
CA LYS A 85 17.08 10.14 21.57
C LYS A 85 16.62 8.90 22.35
N ASP A 86 15.61 8.22 21.86
CA ASP A 86 15.03 7.02 22.48
C ASP A 86 15.85 5.76 22.17
N ASN A 87 17.01 5.89 21.50
CA ASN A 87 17.88 4.79 21.06
C ASN A 87 17.19 3.74 20.18
N ILE A 88 16.12 4.13 19.47
CA ILE A 88 15.41 3.30 18.50
C ILE A 88 16.13 3.33 17.15
N LEU A 89 16.71 4.49 16.80
CA LEU A 89 17.43 4.70 15.54
C LEU A 89 18.90 5.02 15.80
N ILE A 90 19.80 4.38 15.06
CA ILE A 90 21.22 4.72 15.09
C ILE A 90 21.44 5.99 14.27
N LYS A 91 22.20 6.96 14.79
CA LYS A 91 22.38 8.29 14.19
C LYS A 91 22.90 8.28 12.74
N SER A 92 23.67 7.24 12.36
CA SER A 92 24.23 7.06 11.02
C SER A 92 23.23 6.47 10.01
N GLU A 93 22.08 5.95 10.47
CA GLU A 93 21.12 5.26 9.63
C GLU A 93 20.13 6.25 9.00
N SER A 94 19.95 6.13 7.68
CA SER A 94 18.95 6.90 6.94
C SER A 94 17.76 6.00 6.62
N LEU A 95 16.60 6.34 7.18
CA LEU A 95 15.32 5.84 6.71
C LEU A 95 14.65 6.83 5.79
N ASP A 96 13.79 6.29 4.94
CA ASP A 96 12.83 7.06 4.17
C ASP A 96 11.99 7.98 5.09
N PRO A 97 11.78 9.27 4.72
CA PRO A 97 11.05 10.24 5.53
C PRO A 97 9.67 9.77 6.00
N TRP A 98 8.93 9.08 5.14
CA TRP A 98 7.61 8.56 5.49
C TRP A 98 7.69 7.44 6.53
N LYS A 99 8.70 6.56 6.40
CA LYS A 99 8.96 5.52 7.42
C LYS A 99 9.31 6.11 8.78
N LEU A 100 10.08 7.21 8.83
CA LEU A 100 10.40 7.87 10.10
C LEU A 100 9.14 8.33 10.85
N LEU A 101 8.17 8.90 10.13
CA LEU A 101 6.88 9.31 10.71
C LEU A 101 6.05 8.12 11.22
N ILE A 102 6.02 7.02 10.46
CA ILE A 102 5.30 5.79 10.87
C ILE A 102 5.93 5.20 12.12
N VAL A 103 7.26 5.07 12.13
CA VAL A 103 8.01 4.49 13.26
C VAL A 103 7.83 5.34 14.51
N ASP A 104 7.98 6.67 14.42
CA ASP A 104 7.72 7.56 15.56
C ASP A 104 6.29 7.41 16.08
N ARG A 105 5.28 7.35 15.19
CA ARG A 105 3.89 7.12 15.62
C ARG A 105 3.74 5.79 16.35
N LEU A 106 4.27 4.71 15.78
CA LEU A 106 4.21 3.37 16.37
C LEU A 106 4.79 3.38 17.79
N PHE A 107 5.98 3.92 17.99
CA PHE A 107 6.62 3.95 19.30
C PHE A 107 6.02 5.00 20.25
N SER A 108 5.32 6.01 19.73
CA SER A 108 4.60 6.99 20.57
C SER A 108 3.28 6.50 21.15
N GLU A 109 2.58 5.61 20.45
CA GLU A 109 1.26 5.09 20.86
C GLU A 109 1.37 3.80 21.68
N THR A 110 2.41 3.00 21.47
CA THR A 110 2.53 1.67 22.08
C THR A 110 3.10 1.69 23.51
N PHE A 111 3.69 2.80 23.96
CA PHE A 111 4.36 2.91 25.28
C PHE A 111 3.73 3.92 26.25
N LYS A 112 2.54 4.45 25.94
CA LYS A 112 1.78 5.39 26.81
C LYS A 112 0.59 4.75 27.54
N ARG A 113 0.60 3.42 27.73
CA ARG A 113 -0.30 2.73 28.66
C ARG A 113 0.46 2.29 29.89
#